data_AF-Q9N0Y5-F1
#
_entry.id   AF-Q9N0Y5-F1
#
_cell.length_a   1.000
_cell.length_b   1.000
_cell.length_c   1.000
_cell.angle_alpha   90.00
_cell.angle_beta   90.00
_cell.angle_gamma   90.00
#
_symmetry.space_group_name_H-M   'P 1'
#
loop_
_entity.id
_entity.type
_entity.pdbx_description
1 polymer ?
#
loop_
_entity_poly.entity_id
_entity_poly.type
_entity_poly.pdbx_seq_one_letter_code
_entity_poly.pdbx_strand_id
1 'polypeptide(L)'
;VIASTAVNYCGLETILHMTCCHQSREEVTGYLHKAKRLGLKNILALRGDPVGDQWEAEEGGFSYAADLVKHIRSEFGDYFDVCVAGYPKGHPDAESFEADLKHLKEKVAAGADFIITQLFFEADTFFRFLKACSEMGITCPILPGIFPIQGYHSLRQLVKLSKLEVPQQIKDVIEPIKDNDAA
;
A
#
# COMPACT_ATOMS: atom_id res chain seq x y z
N VAL A 1 -10.53 -15.34 5.83
CA VAL A 1 -11.38 -16.34 5.14
C VAL A 1 -11.19 -16.22 3.63
N ILE A 2 -11.46 -15.06 3.02
CA ILE A 2 -11.30 -14.84 1.57
C ILE A 2 -9.90 -15.18 1.04
N ALA A 3 -8.83 -14.65 1.62
CA ALA A 3 -7.46 -14.92 1.15
C ALA A 3 -7.09 -16.42 1.23
N SER A 4 -7.54 -17.12 2.27
CA SER A 4 -7.34 -18.57 2.38
C SER A 4 -8.16 -19.33 1.34
N THR A 5 -9.36 -18.85 1.00
CA THR A 5 -10.16 -19.44 -0.07
C THR A 5 -9.48 -19.31 -1.43
N ALA A 6 -8.95 -18.12 -1.74
CA ALA A 6 -8.23 -17.86 -2.98
C ALA A 6 -7.04 -18.81 -3.16
N VAL A 7 -6.25 -19.04 -2.10
CA VAL A 7 -5.13 -19.98 -2.13
C VAL A 7 -5.61 -21.43 -2.22
N ASN A 8 -6.44 -21.89 -1.28
CA ASN A 8 -6.69 -23.32 -1.09
C ASN A 8 -7.78 -23.90 -2.01
N TYR A 9 -8.71 -23.09 -2.50
CA TYR A 9 -9.82 -23.56 -3.32
C TYR A 9 -9.79 -22.99 -4.75
N CYS A 10 -9.11 -21.86 -4.99
CA CYS A 10 -8.99 -21.27 -6.33
C CYS A 10 -7.59 -21.43 -6.96
N GLY A 11 -6.58 -21.87 -6.19
CA GLY A 11 -5.22 -22.01 -6.70
C GLY A 11 -4.54 -20.70 -7.07
N LEU A 12 -4.96 -19.58 -6.46
CA LEU A 12 -4.47 -18.24 -6.77
C LEU A 12 -3.39 -17.81 -5.78
N GLU A 13 -2.24 -17.38 -6.31
CA GLU A 13 -1.25 -16.66 -5.52
C GLU A 13 -1.88 -15.37 -4.98
N THR A 14 -1.80 -15.17 -3.67
CA THR A 14 -2.58 -14.14 -2.98
C THR A 14 -1.70 -13.34 -2.03
N ILE A 15 -1.86 -12.01 -2.04
CA ILE A 15 -1.25 -11.10 -1.07
C ILE A 15 -2.31 -10.72 -0.04
N LEU A 16 -2.06 -11.02 1.23
CA LEU A 16 -2.93 -10.58 2.32
C LEU A 16 -2.49 -9.19 2.79
N HIS A 17 -3.39 -8.21 2.73
CA HIS A 17 -3.14 -6.89 3.28
C HIS A 17 -3.26 -6.93 4.81
N MET A 18 -2.31 -6.33 5.51
CA MET A 18 -2.28 -6.26 6.96
C MET A 18 -1.87 -4.85 7.41
N THR A 19 -2.69 -4.24 8.25
CA THR A 19 -2.43 -2.94 8.89
C THR A 19 -1.96 -3.15 10.31
N CYS A 20 -1.17 -2.22 10.84
CA CYS A 20 -0.67 -2.28 12.21
C CYS A 20 -1.26 -1.20 13.13
N CYS A 21 -2.18 -0.36 12.64
CA CYS A 21 -2.94 0.59 13.46
C CYS A 21 -3.92 -0.12 14.39
N HIS A 22 -4.04 0.40 15.62
CA HIS A 22 -5.00 -0.08 16.64
C HIS A 22 -4.92 -1.59 16.93
N GLN A 23 -3.72 -2.16 16.87
CA GLN A 23 -3.46 -3.56 17.15
C GLN A 23 -2.22 -3.70 18.03
N SER A 24 -2.32 -4.55 19.04
CA SER A 24 -1.18 -4.97 19.83
C SER A 24 -0.25 -5.87 19.01
N ARG A 25 1.01 -5.96 19.43
CA ARG A 25 2.00 -6.87 18.83
C ARG A 25 1.52 -8.32 18.86
N GLU A 26 0.87 -8.73 19.95
CA GLU A 26 0.37 -10.09 20.16
C GLU A 26 -0.74 -10.43 19.16
N GLU A 27 -1.66 -9.50 18.89
CA GLU A 27 -2.73 -9.68 17.91
C GLU A 27 -2.17 -9.86 16.50
N VAL A 28 -1.28 -8.96 16.07
CA VAL A 28 -0.60 -9.05 14.78
C VAL A 28 0.14 -10.38 14.63
N THR A 29 0.86 -10.80 15.67
CA THR A 29 1.56 -12.10 15.69
C THR A 29 0.59 -13.27 15.54
N GLY A 30 -0.54 -13.24 16.24
CA GLY A 30 -1.62 -14.21 16.11
C GLY A 30 -2.18 -14.29 14.69
N TYR A 31 -2.39 -13.14 14.03
CA TYR A 31 -2.84 -13.07 12.64
C TYR A 31 -1.82 -13.63 11.66
N LEU A 32 -0.52 -13.32 11.83
CA LEU A 32 0.55 -13.85 10.99
C LEU A 32 0.69 -15.36 11.13
N HIS A 33 0.63 -15.91 12.35
CA HIS A 33 0.62 -17.36 12.54
C HIS A 33 -0.59 -18.02 11.89
N LYS A 34 -1.78 -17.39 11.98
CA LYS A 34 -2.98 -17.88 11.30
C LYS A 34 -2.80 -17.84 9.78
N ALA A 35 -2.25 -16.78 9.23
CA ALA A 35 -1.99 -16.66 7.79
C ALA A 35 -1.05 -17.78 7.31
N LYS A 36 0.07 -18.00 8.02
CA LYS A 36 1.02 -19.08 7.76
C LYS A 36 0.34 -20.46 7.81
N ARG A 37 -0.44 -20.76 8.86
CA ARG A 37 -1.17 -22.05 8.98
C ARG A 37 -2.16 -22.28 7.84
N LEU A 38 -2.70 -21.22 7.24
CA LEU A 38 -3.65 -21.28 6.13
C LEU A 38 -2.97 -21.33 4.76
N GLY A 39 -1.63 -21.38 4.70
CA GLY A 39 -0.85 -21.49 3.47
C GLY A 39 -0.53 -20.17 2.77
N LEU A 40 -0.83 -19.02 3.38
CA LEU A 40 -0.46 -17.72 2.83
C LEU A 40 1.05 -17.51 2.93
N LYS A 41 1.60 -16.88 1.89
CA LYS A 41 3.05 -16.60 1.75
C LYS A 41 3.37 -15.13 1.48
N ASN A 42 2.40 -14.31 1.07
CA ASN A 42 2.67 -12.91 0.75
C ASN A 42 1.84 -11.96 1.64
N ILE A 43 2.50 -10.96 2.21
CA ILE A 43 1.89 -9.95 3.06
C ILE A 43 2.16 -8.55 2.50
N LEU A 44 1.13 -7.73 2.35
CA LEU A 44 1.28 -6.29 2.16
C LEU A 44 1.22 -5.61 3.52
N ALA A 45 2.37 -5.14 4.01
CA ALA A 45 2.51 -4.48 5.30
C ALA A 45 2.18 -2.99 5.20
N LEU A 46 1.16 -2.56 5.93
CA LEU A 46 0.62 -1.20 5.92
C LEU A 46 0.58 -0.62 7.33
N ARG A 47 0.68 0.70 7.44
CA ARG A 47 0.41 1.40 8.71
C ARG A 47 -1.09 1.31 9.02
N GLY A 48 -1.92 1.61 8.02
CA GLY A 48 -3.34 1.85 8.17
C GLY A 48 -3.63 3.35 8.32
N ASP A 49 -4.93 3.67 8.27
CA ASP A 49 -5.44 5.02 8.42
C ASP A 49 -5.87 5.27 9.88
N PRO A 50 -5.70 6.49 10.39
CA PRO A 50 -6.16 6.84 11.74
C PRO A 50 -7.69 6.76 11.83
N VAL A 51 -8.20 6.35 13.00
CA VAL A 51 -9.63 6.47 13.31
C VAL A 51 -9.90 7.89 13.81
N GLY A 52 -10.31 8.79 12.91
CA GLY A 52 -10.55 10.20 13.21
C GLY A 52 -9.47 11.13 12.64
N ASP A 53 -9.30 12.30 13.26
CA ASP A 53 -8.42 13.36 12.73
C ASP A 53 -6.94 13.23 13.16
N GLN A 54 -6.63 12.42 14.19
CA GLN A 54 -5.27 12.31 14.73
C GLN A 54 -4.80 10.86 14.84
N TRP A 55 -3.51 10.66 14.62
CA TRP A 55 -2.85 9.37 14.84
C TRP A 55 -2.60 9.16 16.33
N GLU A 56 -3.11 8.07 16.87
CA GLU A 56 -2.84 7.63 18.25
C GLU A 56 -2.10 6.29 18.18
N ALA A 57 -0.88 6.27 18.75
CA ALA A 57 -0.13 5.03 18.87
C ALA A 57 -0.77 4.16 19.98
N GLU A 58 -1.06 2.91 19.66
CA GLU A 58 -1.49 1.93 20.67
C GLU A 58 -0.30 1.56 21.57
N GLU A 59 -0.53 1.50 22.88
CA GLU A 59 0.52 1.12 23.83
C GLU A 59 0.97 -0.34 23.55
N GLY A 60 2.26 -0.53 23.24
CA GLY A 60 2.79 -1.84 22.83
C GLY A 60 2.49 -2.25 21.38
N GLY A 61 1.82 -1.39 20.61
CA GLY A 61 1.53 -1.58 19.19
C GLY A 61 2.65 -1.11 18.25
N PHE A 62 2.28 -0.86 17.00
CA PHE A 62 3.19 -0.42 15.94
C PHE A 62 2.85 1.01 15.48
N SER A 63 3.87 1.84 15.32
CA SER A 63 3.69 3.24 14.88
C SER A 63 3.81 3.39 13.36
N TYR A 64 4.65 2.56 12.73
CA TYR A 64 4.91 2.62 11.30
C TYR A 64 4.84 1.24 10.65
N ALA A 65 4.55 1.23 9.34
CA ALA A 65 4.60 0.00 8.55
C ALA A 65 5.98 -0.67 8.59
N ALA A 66 7.06 0.10 8.75
CA ALA A 66 8.42 -0.43 8.89
C ALA A 66 8.55 -1.31 10.14
N ASP A 67 7.84 -1.00 11.23
CA ASP A 67 7.86 -1.81 12.44
C ASP A 67 7.17 -3.16 12.22
N LEU A 68 6.08 -3.17 11.45
CA LEU A 68 5.42 -4.41 11.03
C LEU A 68 6.34 -5.27 10.15
N VAL A 69 7.07 -4.67 9.20
CA VAL A 69 8.03 -5.39 8.36
C VAL A 69 9.12 -6.04 9.23
N LYS A 70 9.72 -5.27 10.16
CA LYS A 70 10.73 -5.79 11.10
C LYS A 70 10.19 -6.95 11.93
N HIS A 71 8.95 -6.82 12.42
CA HIS A 71 8.29 -7.84 13.22
C HIS A 71 8.03 -9.13 12.45
N ILE A 72 7.57 -9.02 11.19
CA ILE A 72 7.41 -10.19 10.32
C ILE A 72 8.76 -10.89 10.11
N ARG A 73 9.83 -10.13 9.84
CA ARG A 73 11.16 -10.69 9.64
C ARG A 73 11.74 -11.32 10.91
N SER A 74 11.53 -10.72 12.08
CA SER A 74 12.04 -11.29 13.34
C SER A 74 11.34 -12.60 13.73
N GLU A 75 10.02 -12.69 13.54
CA GLU A 75 9.22 -13.85 13.96
C GLU A 75 9.18 -14.98 12.92
N PHE A 76 9.24 -14.63 11.62
CA PHE A 76 9.00 -15.59 10.53
C PHE A 76 10.16 -15.72 9.54
N GLY A 77 11.21 -14.90 9.66
CA GLY A 77 12.36 -14.90 8.75
C GLY A 77 11.93 -14.68 7.30
N ASP A 78 12.36 -15.59 6.42
CA ASP A 78 12.10 -15.53 4.98
C ASP A 78 10.85 -16.35 4.58
N TYR A 79 10.00 -16.74 5.53
CA TYR A 79 8.79 -17.50 5.20
C TYR A 79 7.78 -16.68 4.39
N PHE A 80 7.65 -15.39 4.70
CA PHE A 80 6.75 -14.48 3.99
C PHE A 80 7.52 -13.61 2.99
N ASP A 81 7.00 -13.47 1.79
CA ASP A 81 7.33 -12.33 0.94
C ASP A 81 6.54 -11.11 1.43
N VAL A 82 7.21 -9.99 1.64
CA VAL A 82 6.64 -8.79 2.25
C VAL A 82 6.74 -7.64 1.27
N CYS A 83 5.59 -7.08 0.88
CA CYS A 83 5.56 -5.84 0.13
C CYS A 83 5.07 -4.67 0.97
N VAL A 84 5.40 -3.46 0.53
CA VAL A 84 5.02 -2.20 1.20
C VAL A 84 4.46 -1.20 0.20
N ALA A 85 3.64 -0.27 0.69
CA ALA A 85 3.10 0.82 -0.13
C ALA A 85 4.16 1.91 -0.40
N GLY A 86 4.17 2.44 -1.63
CA GLY A 86 4.92 3.65 -2.02
C GLY A 86 3.99 4.71 -2.63
N TYR A 87 4.31 6.00 -2.52
CA TYR A 87 3.43 7.09 -2.93
C TYR A 87 4.13 7.97 -3.97
N PRO A 88 3.82 7.84 -5.27
CA PRO A 88 4.54 8.55 -6.34
C PRO A 88 4.49 10.08 -6.26
N LYS A 89 3.44 10.64 -5.62
CA LYS A 89 3.31 12.08 -5.34
C LYS A 89 3.60 12.46 -3.88
N GLY A 90 4.12 11.52 -3.09
CA GLY A 90 4.31 11.66 -1.64
C GLY A 90 3.04 11.30 -0.84
N HIS A 91 3.26 10.73 0.35
CA HIS A 91 2.18 10.48 1.31
C HIS A 91 1.56 11.81 1.80
N PRO A 92 0.23 11.94 1.89
CA PRO A 92 -0.43 13.19 2.33
C PRO A 92 0.01 13.69 3.71
N ASP A 93 0.33 12.77 4.61
CA ASP A 93 0.79 13.07 5.98
C ASP A 93 2.32 13.30 6.07
N ALA A 94 3.06 13.20 4.97
CA ALA A 94 4.52 13.41 5.00
C ALA A 94 4.85 14.90 4.91
N GLU A 95 5.87 15.33 5.66
CA GLU A 95 6.33 16.73 5.67
C GLU A 95 6.86 17.19 4.30
N SER A 96 7.42 16.27 3.53
CA SER A 96 7.90 16.52 2.17
C SER A 96 8.03 15.20 1.40
N PHE A 97 8.11 15.29 0.08
CA PHE A 97 8.38 14.14 -0.78
C PHE A 97 9.71 13.44 -0.44
N GLU A 98 10.75 14.21 -0.09
CA GLU A 98 12.04 13.64 0.31
C GLU A 98 11.95 12.89 1.65
N ALA A 99 11.19 13.42 2.62
CA ALA A 99 10.94 12.73 3.88
C ALA A 99 10.16 11.42 3.67
N ASP A 100 9.14 11.42 2.80
CA ASP A 100 8.39 10.20 2.47
C ASP A 100 9.29 9.13 1.83
N LEU A 101 10.21 9.53 0.94
CA LEU A 101 11.18 8.60 0.36
C LEU A 101 12.17 8.05 1.39
N LYS A 102 12.57 8.83 2.40
CA LYS A 102 13.39 8.33 3.53
C LYS A 102 12.65 7.24 4.30
N HIS A 103 11.38 7.46 4.64
CA HIS A 103 10.56 6.43 5.28
C HIS A 103 10.31 5.22 4.39
N LEU A 104 10.17 5.41 3.07
CA LEU A 104 10.11 4.30 2.13
C LEU A 104 11.39 3.47 2.14
N LYS A 105 12.56 4.12 2.14
CA LYS A 105 13.85 3.44 2.26
C LYS A 105 13.97 2.67 3.58
N GLU A 106 13.49 3.23 4.70
CA GLU A 106 13.46 2.54 5.99
C GLU A 106 12.58 1.28 5.96
N LYS A 107 11.41 1.34 5.31
CA LYS A 107 10.53 0.18 5.09
C LYS A 107 11.22 -0.91 4.27
N VAL A 108 11.95 -0.53 3.21
CA VAL A 108 12.70 -1.48 2.39
C VAL A 108 13.87 -2.09 3.18
N ALA A 109 14.64 -1.26 3.88
CA ALA A 109 15.76 -1.70 4.72
C ALA A 109 15.32 -2.61 5.90
N ALA A 110 14.08 -2.48 6.36
CA ALA A 110 13.48 -3.39 7.34
C ALA A 110 13.27 -4.81 6.80
N GLY A 111 13.37 -5.02 5.49
CA GLY A 111 13.27 -6.31 4.82
C GLY A 111 12.06 -6.47 3.91
N ALA A 112 11.57 -5.40 3.28
CA ALA A 112 10.52 -5.55 2.25
C ALA A 112 11.13 -5.99 0.91
N ASP A 113 10.47 -6.92 0.22
CA ASP A 113 10.94 -7.53 -1.02
C ASP A 113 10.58 -6.70 -2.25
N PHE A 114 9.46 -6.00 -2.23
CA PHE A 114 9.03 -5.11 -3.30
C PHE A 114 8.04 -4.04 -2.84
N ILE A 115 7.83 -3.04 -3.69
CA ILE A 115 6.92 -1.91 -3.43
C ILE A 115 5.74 -1.99 -4.40
N ILE A 116 4.53 -1.72 -3.91
CA ILE A 116 3.36 -1.44 -4.76
C ILE A 116 3.01 0.04 -4.59
N THR A 117 2.89 0.78 -5.70
CA THR A 117 2.58 2.21 -5.60
C THR A 117 1.10 2.47 -5.38
N GLN A 118 0.80 3.57 -4.71
CA GLN A 118 -0.47 4.27 -4.83
C GLN A 118 -0.72 4.61 -6.30
N LEU A 119 -2.00 4.72 -6.67
CA LEU A 119 -2.42 5.05 -8.02
C LEU A 119 -1.92 6.42 -8.49
N PHE A 120 -1.81 6.58 -9.80
CA PHE A 120 -1.43 7.82 -10.47
C PHE A 120 -2.07 7.88 -11.86
N PHE A 121 -2.23 9.09 -12.41
CA PHE A 121 -2.86 9.29 -13.72
C PHE A 121 -1.85 9.45 -14.86
N GLU A 122 -0.63 9.89 -14.57
CA GLU A 122 0.39 10.20 -15.57
C GLU A 122 1.61 9.30 -15.40
N ALA A 123 2.05 8.63 -16.47
CA ALA A 123 3.19 7.74 -16.43
C ALA A 123 4.49 8.45 -15.97
N ASP A 124 4.66 9.72 -16.33
CA ASP A 124 5.81 10.53 -15.93
C ASP A 124 5.90 10.70 -14.40
N THR A 125 4.77 10.72 -13.69
CA THR A 125 4.77 10.73 -12.21
C THR A 125 5.47 9.48 -11.66
N PHE A 126 5.18 8.31 -12.23
CA PHE A 126 5.82 7.06 -11.84
C PHE A 126 7.29 7.01 -12.22
N PHE A 127 7.67 7.47 -13.41
CA PHE A 127 9.08 7.49 -13.83
C PHE A 127 9.94 8.41 -12.96
N ARG A 128 9.43 9.60 -12.58
CA ARG A 128 10.10 10.48 -11.62
C ARG A 128 10.27 9.82 -10.26
N PHE A 129 9.24 9.13 -9.77
CA PHE A 129 9.31 8.37 -8.52
C PHE A 129 10.35 7.24 -8.58
N LEU A 130 10.37 6.44 -9.66
CA LEU A 130 11.39 5.40 -9.85
C LEU A 130 12.81 5.97 -9.82
N LYS A 131 13.04 7.09 -10.51
CA LYS A 131 14.34 7.78 -10.52
C LYS A 131 14.73 8.22 -9.11
N ALA A 132 13.83 8.86 -8.38
CA ALA A 132 14.09 9.32 -7.02
C ALA A 132 14.36 8.16 -6.04
N CYS A 133 13.61 7.05 -6.15
CA CYS A 133 13.87 5.84 -5.38
C CYS A 133 15.26 5.26 -5.68
N SER A 134 15.65 5.19 -6.96
CA SER A 134 16.96 4.71 -7.39
C SER A 134 18.09 5.60 -6.86
N GLU A 135 17.94 6.93 -6.92
CA GLU A 135 18.92 7.90 -6.39
C GLU A 135 19.07 7.78 -4.86
N MET A 136 18.02 7.35 -4.16
CA MET A 136 18.07 7.04 -2.74
C MET A 136 18.63 5.65 -2.40
N GLY A 137 18.93 4.82 -3.40
CA GLY A 137 19.46 3.47 -3.23
C GLY A 137 18.41 2.41 -2.91
N ILE A 138 17.15 2.65 -3.26
CA ILE A 138 16.10 1.61 -3.22
C ILE A 138 16.27 0.75 -4.48
N THR A 139 16.56 -0.53 -4.31
CA THR A 139 16.89 -1.46 -5.40
C THR A 139 15.85 -2.56 -5.63
N CYS A 140 14.87 -2.68 -4.74
CA CYS A 140 13.81 -3.68 -4.89
C CYS A 140 12.84 -3.30 -6.04
N PRO A 141 12.10 -4.28 -6.61
CA PRO A 141 11.09 -4.00 -7.62
C PRO A 141 10.01 -3.04 -7.12
N ILE A 142 9.57 -2.15 -8.00
CA ILE A 142 8.47 -1.19 -7.73
C ILE A 142 7.38 -1.42 -8.78
N LEU A 143 6.22 -1.87 -8.34
CA LEU A 143 5.07 -2.22 -9.18
C LEU A 143 4.08 -1.04 -9.22
N PRO A 144 3.71 -0.54 -10.42
CA PRO A 144 2.77 0.56 -10.53
C PRO A 144 1.34 0.12 -10.20
N GLY A 145 0.70 0.81 -9.26
CA GLY A 145 -0.74 0.68 -9.01
C GLY A 145 -1.55 1.41 -10.08
N ILE A 146 -2.40 0.70 -10.81
CA ILE A 146 -3.25 1.26 -11.86
C ILE A 146 -4.71 1.08 -11.47
N PHE A 147 -5.51 2.15 -11.58
CA PHE A 147 -6.94 2.09 -11.36
C PHE A 147 -7.70 2.45 -12.65
N PRO A 148 -8.39 1.49 -13.28
CA PRO A 148 -9.25 1.76 -14.42
C PRO A 148 -10.51 2.52 -13.98
N ILE A 149 -10.82 3.62 -14.66
CA ILE A 149 -12.06 4.37 -14.41
C ILE A 149 -13.22 3.60 -15.04
N GLN A 150 -14.15 3.13 -14.20
CA GLN A 150 -15.33 2.34 -14.62
C GLN A 150 -16.63 3.16 -14.67
N GLY A 151 -16.56 4.43 -14.30
CA GLY A 151 -17.71 5.31 -14.21
C GLY A 151 -17.39 6.60 -13.45
N TYR A 152 -18.25 7.60 -13.58
CA TYR A 152 -18.01 8.92 -12.98
C TYR A 152 -18.00 8.85 -11.44
N HIS A 153 -18.89 8.04 -10.86
CA HIS A 153 -18.94 7.87 -9.41
C HIS A 153 -17.67 7.22 -8.86
N SER A 154 -17.13 6.20 -9.54
CA SER A 154 -15.90 5.51 -9.17
C SER A 154 -14.70 6.47 -9.17
N LEU A 155 -14.62 7.36 -10.16
CA LEU A 155 -13.59 8.40 -10.20
C LEU A 155 -13.71 9.34 -8.99
N ARG A 156 -14.91 9.82 -8.65
CA ARG A 156 -15.11 10.71 -7.50
C ARG A 156 -14.76 10.05 -6.17
N GLN A 157 -15.14 8.79 -5.98
CA GLN A 157 -14.80 8.03 -4.76
C GLN A 157 -13.29 7.85 -4.62
N LEU A 158 -12.62 7.49 -5.70
CA LEU A 158 -11.17 7.31 -5.73
C LEU A 158 -10.42 8.58 -5.36
N VAL A 159 -10.83 9.74 -5.90
CA VAL A 159 -10.22 11.03 -5.57
C VAL A 159 -10.35 11.33 -4.08
N LYS A 160 -11.51 11.03 -3.49
CA LYS A 160 -11.75 11.22 -2.06
C LYS A 160 -10.84 10.35 -1.20
N LEU A 161 -10.63 9.09 -1.60
CA LEU A 161 -9.81 8.13 -0.85
C LEU A 161 -8.31 8.37 -1.01
N SER A 162 -7.86 8.71 -2.22
CA SER A 162 -6.44 8.85 -2.54
C SER A 162 -5.88 10.26 -2.31
N LYS A 163 -6.76 11.27 -2.09
CA LYS A 163 -6.41 12.70 -2.05
C LYS A 163 -5.64 13.18 -3.29
N LEU A 164 -5.81 12.49 -4.42
CA LEU A 164 -5.15 12.83 -5.69
C LEU A 164 -6.02 13.74 -6.55
N GLU A 165 -5.38 14.71 -7.21
CA GLU A 165 -6.03 15.52 -8.21
C GLU A 165 -6.10 14.80 -9.56
N VAL A 166 -7.29 14.76 -10.16
CA VAL A 166 -7.50 14.24 -11.51
C VAL A 166 -7.05 15.29 -12.52
N PRO A 167 -6.20 14.93 -13.49
CA PRO A 167 -5.82 15.81 -14.60
C PRO A 167 -7.03 16.41 -15.32
N GLN A 168 -6.94 17.68 -15.70
CA GLN A 168 -8.05 18.39 -16.35
C GLN A 168 -8.49 17.69 -17.65
N GLN A 169 -7.54 17.15 -18.42
CA GLN A 169 -7.81 16.40 -19.64
C GLN A 169 -8.75 15.21 -19.42
N ILE A 170 -8.65 14.53 -18.27
CA ILE A 170 -9.54 13.42 -17.93
C ILE A 170 -10.92 13.95 -17.52
N LYS A 171 -10.98 15.06 -16.77
CA LYS A 171 -12.25 15.70 -16.39
C LYS A 171 -13.01 16.20 -17.62
N ASP A 172 -12.33 16.84 -18.55
CA ASP A 172 -12.93 17.39 -19.78
C ASP A 172 -13.61 16.32 -20.64
N VAL A 173 -13.08 15.09 -20.61
CA VAL A 173 -13.65 13.94 -21.34
C VAL A 173 -14.78 13.27 -20.55
N ILE A 174 -14.65 13.15 -19.24
CA ILE A 174 -15.59 12.39 -18.40
C ILE A 174 -16.81 13.21 -17.98
N GLU A 175 -16.66 14.51 -17.68
CA GLU A 175 -17.78 15.35 -17.24
C GLU A 175 -18.95 15.42 -18.24
N PRO A 176 -18.73 15.49 -19.57
CA PRO A 176 -19.81 15.43 -20.56
C PRO A 176 -20.59 14.12 -20.56
N ILE A 177 -19.97 13.00 -20.16
CA ILE A 177 -20.56 11.65 -20.13
C ILE A 177 -20.86 11.17 -18.72
N LYS A 178 -20.91 12.06 -17.73
CA LYS A 178 -21.02 11.72 -16.30
C LYS A 178 -22.25 10.87 -15.91
N ASP A 179 -23.31 10.92 -16.73
CA ASP A 179 -24.56 10.17 -16.52
C ASP A 179 -24.66 8.93 -17.44
N ASN A 180 -23.58 8.59 -18.15
CA ASN A 180 -23.49 7.44 -19.05
C ASN A 180 -22.18 6.68 -18.81
N ASP A 181 -22.15 5.86 -17.76
CA ASP A 181 -20.96 5.09 -17.37
C ASP A 181 -20.46 4.09 -18.44
N ALA A 182 -21.28 3.75 -19.44
CA ALA A 182 -20.92 2.81 -20.51
C ALA A 182 -20.24 3.45 -21.74
N ALA A 183 -20.23 4.79 -21.83
CA ALA A 183 -19.68 5.54 -22.96
C ALA A 183 -18.16 5.63 -22.98
#